data_AF-A0A259CGT8-F1
#
_entry.id   AF-A0A259CGT8-F1
#
_cell.length_a   1.000
_cell.length_b   1.000
_cell.length_c   1.000
_cell.angle_alpha   90.00
_cell.angle_beta   90.00
_cell.angle_gamma   90.00
#
_symmetry.space_group_name_H-M   'P 1'
#
loop_
_entity.id
_entity.type
_entity.pdbx_description
1 polymer ?
#
loop_
_entity_poly.entity_id
_entity_poly.type
_entity_poly.pdbx_seq_one_letter_code
_entity_poly.pdbx_strand_id
1 'polypeptide(L)' 'GNAPNFMVLSIARHRGVKMPSFFGYMMWSCGFLLPCFVLLTFLYFL' A
#
# COMPACT_ATOMS: atom_id res chain seq x y z
N GLY A 1 -5.39 13.69 -6.19
CA GLY A 1 -6.12 13.06 -7.31
C GLY A 1 -6.46 14.13 -8.32
N ASN A 2 -6.74 13.79 -9.57
CA ASN A 2 -7.34 14.73 -10.52
C ASN A 2 -8.87 14.72 -10.37
N ALA A 3 -9.56 15.69 -10.98
CA ALA A 3 -11.02 15.81 -10.87
C ALA A 3 -11.78 14.51 -11.23
N PRO A 4 -11.41 13.76 -12.30
CA PRO A 4 -12.01 12.46 -12.60
C PRO A 4 -11.80 11.41 -11.50
N ASN A 5 -10.60 11.31 -10.92
CA ASN A 5 -10.32 10.35 -9.84
C ASN A 5 -11.15 10.63 -8.59
N PHE A 6 -11.38 11.91 -8.25
CA PHE A 6 -12.26 12.26 -7.13
C PHE A 6 -13.74 11.98 -7.41
N MET A 7 -14.19 12.12 -8.66
CA MET A 7 -15.53 11.73 -9.09
C MET A 7 -15.75 10.21 -9.00
N VAL A 8 -14.79 9.41 -9.45
CA VAL A 8 -14.86 7.94 -9.32
C VAL A 8 -14.84 7.52 -7.85
N LEU A 9 -14.01 8.18 -7.03
CA LEU A 9 -13.95 7.95 -5.58
C LEU A 9 -15.30 8.21 -4.90
N SER A 10 -15.98 9.32 -5.22
CA SER A 10 -17.28 9.65 -4.60
C SER A 10 -18.38 8.67 -4.98
N ILE A 11 -18.44 8.23 -6.24
CA ILE A 11 -19.39 7.20 -6.70
C ILE A 11 -19.14 5.86 -6.00
N ALA A 12 -17.88 5.44 -5.91
CA ALA A 12 -17.52 4.18 -5.25
C ALA A 12 -17.84 4.19 -3.75
N ARG A 13 -17.62 5.32 -3.07
CA ARG A 13 -18.03 5.50 -1.65
C ARG A 13 -19.55 5.44 -1.49
N HIS A 14 -20.31 6.13 -2.34
CA HIS A 14 -21.77 6.12 -2.29
C HIS A 14 -22.37 4.74 -2.58
N ARG A 15 -21.70 3.91 -3.39
CA ARG A 15 -22.11 2.51 -3.66
C ARG A 15 -21.63 1.51 -2.60
N GLY A 16 -20.97 1.97 -1.53
CA GLY A 16 -20.47 1.10 -0.46
C GLY A 16 -19.32 0.19 -0.89
N VAL A 17 -18.60 0.53 -1.97
CA VAL A 17 -17.43 -0.24 -2.41
C VAL A 17 -16.33 -0.09 -1.36
N LYS A 18 -15.88 -1.21 -0.79
CA LYS A 18 -14.75 -1.23 0.15
C LYS A 18 -13.48 -0.78 -0.57
N MET A 19 -13.04 0.44 -0.30
CA MET A 19 -11.78 0.94 -0.83
C MET A 19 -10.61 0.33 -0.05
N PRO A 20 -9.55 -0.10 -0.72
CA PRO A 20 -8.37 -0.57 -0.03
C PRO A 20 -7.71 0.59 0.74
N SER A 21 -7.20 0.31 1.93
CA SER A 21 -6.46 1.29 2.72
C SER A 21 -5.02 1.40 2.24
N PHE A 22 -4.54 2.63 2.08
CA PHE A 22 -3.13 2.91 1.79
C PHE A 22 -2.21 2.29 2.86
N PHE A 23 -2.57 2.43 4.14
CA PHE A 23 -1.78 1.87 5.24
C PHE A 23 -1.79 0.34 5.25
N GLY A 24 -2.86 -0.30 4.77
CA GLY A 24 -2.92 -1.74 4.61
C GLY A 24 -1.88 -2.25 3.60
N TYR A 25 -1.81 -1.60 2.44
CA TYR A 25 -0.77 -1.89 1.45
C TYR A 25 0.64 -1.57 1.98
N MET A 26 0.81 -0.48 2.72
CA MET A 26 2.11 -0.12 3.29
C MET A 26 2.62 -1.18 4.26
N MET A 27 1.77 -1.66 5.17
CA MET A 27 2.14 -2.75 6.10
C MET A 27 2.50 -4.03 5.34
N TRP A 28 1.73 -4.39 4.31
CA TRP A 28 2.02 -5.57 3.50
C TRP A 28 3.39 -5.43 2.80
N SER A 29 3.65 -4.29 2.16
CA SER A 29 4.95 -4.00 1.54
C SER A 29 6.10 -4.06 2.53
N CYS A 30 5.99 -3.40 3.69
CA CYS A 30 7.03 -3.45 4.74
C CYS A 30 7.24 -4.88 5.26
N GLY A 31 6.19 -5.68 5.37
CA GLY A 31 6.25 -7.07 5.82
C GLY A 31 7.11 -7.98 4.93
N PHE A 32 7.25 -7.67 3.64
CA PHE A 32 8.15 -8.41 2.74
C PHE A 32 9.48 -7.68 2.52
N LEU A 33 9.43 -6.37 2.30
CA LEU A 33 10.62 -5.59 1.96
C LEU A 33 11.60 -5.50 3.13
N LEU A 34 11.13 -5.29 4.38
CA LEU A 34 12.03 -5.16 5.52
C LEU A 34 12.76 -6.47 5.85
N PRO A 35 12.10 -7.65 5.92
CA PRO A 35 12.81 -8.90 6.17
C PRO A 35 13.82 -9.24 5.07
N CYS A 36 13.45 -9.06 3.79
CA CYS A 36 14.37 -9.26 2.68
C CYS A 36 15.57 -8.30 2.76
N PHE A 37 15.32 -7.03 3.09
CA PHE A 37 16.38 -6.04 3.25
C PHE A 37 17.34 -6.43 4.38
N VAL A 38 16.82 -6.76 5.57
CA VAL A 38 17.62 -7.17 6.72
C VAL A 38 18.45 -8.43 6.42
N LEU A 39 17.86 -9.44 5.77
CA LEU A 39 18.58 -10.65 5.38
C LEU A 39 19.75 -10.34 4.44
N LEU A 40 19.54 -9.50 3.43
CA LEU A 40 20.60 -9.10 2.50
C LEU A 40 21.67 -8.27 3.20
N THR A 41 21.29 -7.37 4.10
CA THR A 41 22.24 -6.62 4.91
C THR A 41 23.11 -7.54 5.76
N PHE A 42 22.51 -8.54 6.42
CA PHE A 42 23.24 -9.47 7.28
C PHE A 42 24.13 -10.44 6.50
N LEU A 43 23.76 -10.82 5.28
CA LEU A 43 24.53 -11.77 4.48
C LEU A 43 25.73 -11.11 3.76
N TYR A 44 25.62 -9.83 3.40
CA TYR A 44 26.59 -9.18 2.52
C TYR A 44 27.33 -7.98 3.14
N PHE A 45 26.82 -7.39 4.22
CA PHE A 45 27.36 -6.14 4.76
C PHE A 45 27.77 -6.21 6.24
N LEU A 46 27.33 -7.22 6.98
CA LEU A 46 27.75 -7.49 8.35
C LEU A 46 28.54 -8.80 8.41
#